data_AF-A0A2V1P4N1-F1
#
_entry.id   AF-A0A2V1P4N1-F1
#
_cell.length_a   1.000
_cell.length_b   1.000
_cell.length_c   1.000
_cell.angle_alpha   90.00
_cell.angle_beta   90.00
_cell.angle_gamma   90.00
#
_symmetry.space_group_name_H-M   'P 1'
#
loop_
_entity.id
_entity.type
_entity.pdbx_description
1 polymer ?
#
loop_
_entity_poly.entity_id
_entity_poly.type
_entity_poly.pdbx_seq_one_letter_code
_entity_poly.pdbx_strand_id
1 'polypeptide(L)'
;MSLPVLLSILWVFAATITALLPMRRQYVPGIALLIAAPILIGWLGVVHGWGWTVLALAAFASMFRNPLRYLWARARGQNPQVPK
;
A
#
# COMPACT_ATOMS: atom_id res chain seq x y z
N MET A 1 -20.69 2.43 -10.84
CA MET A 1 -19.42 2.16 -10.13
C MET A 1 -18.66 3.47 -10.04
N SER A 2 -18.31 3.95 -8.85
CA SER A 2 -17.57 5.21 -8.68
C SER A 2 -16.09 4.98 -9.03
N LEU A 3 -15.49 5.92 -9.78
CA LEU A 3 -14.07 5.84 -10.20
C LEU A 3 -13.09 5.53 -9.06
N PRO A 4 -13.22 6.11 -7.84
CA PRO A 4 -12.32 5.83 -6.72
C PRO A 4 -12.39 4.37 -6.26
N VAL A 5 -13.57 3.76 -6.31
CA VAL A 5 -13.77 2.36 -5.91
C VAL A 5 -13.13 1.43 -6.94
N LEU A 6 -13.32 1.69 -8.24
CA LEU A 6 -12.67 0.93 -9.30
C LEU A 6 -11.13 0.99 -9.19
N LEU A 7 -10.58 2.19 -9.00
CA LEU A 7 -9.14 2.36 -8.82
C LEU A 7 -8.60 1.70 -7.55
N SER A 8 -9.37 1.73 -6.46
CA SER A 8 -9.01 1.05 -5.20
C SER A 8 -8.98 -0.47 -5.38
N ILE A 9 -9.95 -1.04 -6.11
CA ILE A 9 -9.98 -2.46 -6.43
C ILE A 9 -8.77 -2.84 -7.29
N LEU A 10 -8.52 -2.10 -8.38
CA LEU A 10 -7.35 -2.32 -9.24
C LEU A 10 -6.04 -2.22 -8.46
N TRP A 11 -5.95 -1.26 -7.53
CA TRP A 11 -4.80 -1.08 -6.67
C TRP A 11 -4.59 -2.29 -5.73
N VAL A 12 -5.65 -2.86 -5.14
CA VAL A 12 -5.57 -4.08 -4.32
C VAL A 12 -5.07 -5.26 -5.14
N PHE A 13 -5.57 -5.45 -6.36
CA PHE A 13 -5.07 -6.51 -7.25
C PHE A 13 -3.61 -6.29 -7.63
N ALA A 14 -3.22 -5.07 -8.01
CA ALA A 14 -1.84 -4.73 -8.33
C ALA A 14 -0.91 -4.96 -7.13
N ALA A 15 -1.36 -4.64 -5.91
CA ALA A 15 -0.63 -4.91 -4.67
C ALA A 15 -0.47 -6.40 -4.39
N THR A 16 -1.51 -7.18 -4.64
CA THR A 16 -1.47 -8.63 -4.47
C THR A 16 -0.53 -9.28 -5.49
N ILE A 17 -0.59 -8.89 -6.77
CA ILE A 17 0.33 -9.36 -7.81
C ILE A 17 1.77 -8.97 -7.48
N THR A 18 1.97 -7.74 -6.99
CA THR A 18 3.29 -7.26 -6.56
C THR A 18 3.83 -8.07 -5.38
N ALA A 19 2.96 -8.50 -4.46
CA ALA A 19 3.34 -9.36 -3.33
C ALA A 19 3.73 -10.79 -3.76
N LEU A 20 3.27 -11.26 -4.92
CA LEU A 20 3.65 -12.55 -5.50
C LEU A 20 4.95 -12.47 -6.32
N LEU A 21 5.45 -11.27 -6.62
CA LEU A 21 6.70 -11.08 -7.35
C LEU A 21 7.91 -11.43 -6.47
N PRO A 22 8.99 -12.01 -7.03
CA PRO A 22 10.23 -12.23 -6.30
C PRO A 22 10.75 -10.92 -5.70
N MET A 23 11.25 -10.98 -4.46
CA MET A 23 11.62 -9.83 -3.62
C MET A 23 12.50 -8.79 -4.33
N ARG A 24 13.38 -9.23 -5.25
CA ARG A 24 14.24 -8.34 -6.08
C ARG A 24 13.45 -7.37 -6.96
N ARG A 25 12.27 -7.76 -7.44
CA ARG A 25 11.41 -6.94 -8.32
C ARG A 25 10.23 -6.33 -7.59
N GLN A 26 9.91 -6.78 -6.38
CA GLN A 26 8.79 -6.27 -5.58
C GLN A 26 9.05 -4.84 -5.04
N TYR A 27 10.32 -4.45 -4.89
CA TYR A 27 10.67 -3.19 -4.22
C TYR A 27 10.12 -1.94 -4.92
N VAL A 28 10.36 -1.79 -6.23
CA VAL A 28 9.90 -0.64 -7.03
C VAL A 28 8.37 -0.56 -7.12
N PRO A 29 7.66 -1.60 -7.61
CA PRO A 29 6.20 -1.58 -7.68
C PRO A 29 5.55 -1.49 -6.29
N GLY A 30 6.15 -2.09 -5.26
CA GLY A 30 5.65 -2.05 -3.89
C GLY A 30 5.65 -0.65 -3.30
N ILE A 31 6.72 0.13 -3.54
CA ILE A 31 6.79 1.54 -3.11
C ILE A 31 5.81 2.40 -3.91
N ALA A 32 5.70 2.20 -5.23
CA ALA A 32 4.74 2.95 -6.05
C ALA A 32 3.31 2.74 -5.55
N LEU A 33 2.96 1.49 -5.20
CA LEU A 33 1.66 1.16 -4.63
C LEU A 33 1.47 1.74 -3.22
N LEU A 34 2.51 1.72 -2.38
CA LEU A 34 2.48 2.33 -1.05
C LEU A 34 2.13 3.83 -1.14
N ILE A 35 2.70 4.55 -2.11
CA ILE A 35 2.44 5.98 -2.33
C ILE A 35 1.03 6.21 -2.92
N ALA A 36 0.58 5.33 -3.81
CA ALA A 36 -0.77 5.43 -4.38
C ALA A 36 -1.88 5.22 -3.33
N ALA A 37 -1.62 4.43 -2.29
CA ALA A 37 -2.61 4.12 -1.26
C ALA A 37 -3.21 5.34 -0.53
N PRO A 38 -2.42 6.27 0.06
CA PRO A 38 -2.98 7.44 0.74
C PRO A 38 -3.78 8.34 -0.19
N ILE A 39 -3.40 8.44 -1.48
CA ILE A 39 -4.15 9.21 -2.48
C ILE A 39 -5.54 8.59 -2.69
N LEU A 40 -5.60 7.27 -2.89
CA LEU A 40 -6.86 6.56 -3.08
C LEU A 40 -7.74 6.58 -1.82
N ILE A 41 -7.15 6.38 -0.64
CA ILE A 41 -7.85 6.44 0.65
C ILE A 41 -8.46 7.82 0.87
N GLY A 42 -7.69 8.89 0.64
CA GLY A 42 -8.16 10.27 0.79
C GLY A 42 -9.31 10.57 -0.18
N TRP A 43 -9.16 10.19 -1.44
CA TRP A 43 -10.21 10.37 -2.44
C TRP A 43 -11.49 9.59 -2.09
N LEU A 44 -11.33 8.37 -1.61
CA LEU A 44 -12.46 7.51 -1.22
C LEU A 44 -13.19 8.08 0.00
N GLY A 45 -12.47 8.69 0.94
CA GLY A 45 -13.05 9.42 2.07
C GLY A 45 -13.83 10.67 1.68
N VAL A 46 -13.33 11.45 0.73
CA VAL A 46 -14.05 12.63 0.21
C VAL A 46 -15.36 12.23 -0.47
N VAL A 47 -15.38 11.10 -1.20
CA VAL A 47 -16.54 10.70 -2.00
C VAL A 47 -17.56 9.86 -1.22
N HIS A 48 -17.11 8.96 -0.34
CA HIS A 48 -18.01 7.99 0.33
C HIS A 48 -18.10 8.20 1.85
N GLY A 49 -17.32 9.13 2.41
CA GLY A 49 -17.31 9.47 3.83
C GLY A 49 -16.30 8.67 4.66
N TRP A 50 -16.17 9.07 5.92
CA TRP A 50 -15.11 8.64 6.84
C TRP A 50 -15.09 7.13 7.14
N GLY A 51 -16.27 6.48 7.18
CA GLY A 51 -16.35 5.04 7.47
C GLY A 51 -15.58 4.18 6.47
N TRP A 52 -15.64 4.54 5.19
CA TRP A 52 -14.87 3.84 4.16
C TRP A 52 -13.38 4.16 4.20
N THR A 53 -13.02 5.39 4.60
CA THR A 53 -11.61 5.76 4.84
C THR A 53 -10.99 4.89 5.92
N VAL A 54 -11.71 4.64 7.02
CA VAL A 54 -11.23 3.80 8.12
C VAL A 54 -11.02 2.36 7.67
N LEU A 55 -11.96 1.80 6.91
CA LEU A 55 -11.81 0.46 6.34
C LEU A 55 -10.63 0.36 5.37
N ALA A 56 -10.45 1.36 4.50
CA ALA A 56 -9.34 1.40 3.55
C ALA A 56 -7.98 1.57 4.26
N LEU A 57 -7.93 2.40 5.32
CA LEU A 57 -6.77 2.52 6.20
C LEU A 57 -6.43 1.19 6.89
N ALA A 58 -7.43 0.48 7.40
CA ALA A 58 -7.24 -0.82 8.02
C ALA A 58 -6.67 -1.86 7.03
N ALA A 59 -7.21 -1.89 5.80
CA ALA A 59 -6.69 -2.74 4.73
C ALA A 59 -5.23 -2.38 4.36
N PHE A 60 -4.93 -1.09 4.20
CA PHE A 60 -3.58 -0.60 3.93
C PHE A 60 -2.60 -0.98 5.05
N ALA A 61 -2.94 -0.70 6.31
CA ALA A 61 -2.10 -1.07 7.45
C ALA A 61 -1.89 -2.59 7.55
N SER A 62 -2.92 -3.38 7.23
CA SER A 62 -2.85 -4.85 7.21
C SER A 62 -1.95 -5.39 6.09
N MET A 63 -1.95 -4.78 4.91
CA MET A 63 -1.10 -5.22 3.79
C MET A 63 0.34 -4.69 3.87
N PHE A 64 0.52 -3.44 4.32
CA PHE A 64 1.81 -2.73 4.25
C PHE A 64 2.57 -2.64 5.57
N ARG A 65 2.13 -3.33 6.63
CA ARG A 65 2.81 -3.38 7.94
C ARG A 65 4.29 -3.79 7.85
N ASN A 66 4.65 -4.78 7.04
CA ASN A 66 6.05 -5.20 6.88
C ASN A 66 6.89 -4.20 6.06
N PRO A 67 6.43 -3.74 4.87
CA PRO A 67 7.08 -2.67 4.12
C PRO A 67 7.29 -1.38 4.91
N LEU A 68 6.28 -0.95 5.67
CA LEU A 68 6.36 0.25 6.51
C LEU A 68 7.40 0.10 7.61
N ARG A 69 7.47 -1.07 8.27
CA ARG A 69 8.53 -1.37 9.23
C ARG A 69 9.91 -1.34 8.60
N TYR A 70 10.07 -1.87 7.39
CA TYR A 70 11.33 -1.81 6.65
C TYR A 70 11.74 -0.36 6.35
N LEU A 71 10.83 0.45 5.80
CA LEU A 71 11.10 1.87 5.52
C LEU A 71 11.40 2.67 6.78
N TRP A 72 10.69 2.38 7.88
CA TRP A 72 10.91 3.01 9.17
C TRP A 72 12.25 2.60 9.80
N ALA A 73 12.64 1.32 9.70
CA ALA A 73 13.96 0.86 10.12
C ALA A 73 15.08 1.51 9.29
N ARG A 74 14.90 1.59 7.97
CA ARG A 74 15.83 2.27 7.06
C ARG A 74 15.95 3.76 7.35
N ALA A 75 14.84 4.44 7.62
CA ALA A 75 14.83 5.86 7.98
C ALA A 75 15.56 6.14 9.31
N ARG A 76 15.56 5.16 10.24
CA ARG A 76 16.34 5.20 11.50
C ARG A 76 17.81 4.82 11.34
N GLY A 77 18.30 4.68 10.10
CA GLY A 77 19.69 4.32 9.82
C GLY A 77 20.02 2.85 10.10
N GLN A 78 19.03 2.01 10.39
CA GLN A 78 19.25 0.57 10.45
C GLN A 78 19.42 0.07 9.01
N ASN A 79 20.32 -0.90 8.80
CA ASN A 79 20.44 -1.63 7.54
C ASN A 79 19.65 -2.94 7.66
N PRO A 80 18.30 -2.93 7.50
CA PRO A 80 17.54 -4.16 7.45
C PRO A 80 18.07 -4.99 6.27
N GLN A 81 18.67 -6.15 6.59
CA GLN A 81 19.19 -7.06 5.58
C GLN A 81 18.02 -7.51 4.70
N VAL A 82 18.07 -7.18 3.41
CA VAL A 82 17.16 -7.76 2.42
C VAL A 82 17.52 -9.24 2.36
N PRO A 83 16.59 -10.17 2.66
CA PRO A 83 16.87 -11.60 2.53
C PRO A 83 17.34 -11.87 1.10
N LYS A 84 18.50 -12.53 0.96
CA LYS A 84 19.13 -12.85 -0.33
C LYS A 84 18.27 -13.80 -1.15
#